data_AF-A0A133UWU1-F1
#
_entry.id   AF-A0A133UWU1-F1
#
_cell.length_a   1.000
_cell.length_b   1.000
_cell.length_c   1.000
_cell.angle_alpha   90.00
_cell.angle_beta   90.00
_cell.angle_gamma   90.00
#
_symmetry.space_group_name_H-M   'P 1'
#
loop_
_entity.id
_entity.type
_entity.pdbx_description
1 polymer ?
#
loop_
_entity_poly.entity_id
_entity_poly.type
_entity_poly.pdbx_seq_one_letter_code
_entity_poly.pdbx_strand_id
1 'polypeptide(L)'
;MKRKRAKKILEESYREYRENPRGWSFWVSPEADPPEVYLIHGDTAYFLKVDSLFTPNPIGVGAKFDVEESQLPENLPEYGFRQISRKELRGLFEDLPSLSEIESRREFEETAKEVGRRTEKKLKEKEPTVPSQEKRETATFLGPHHRG
;
A
#
# COMPACT_ATOMS: atom_id res chain seq x y z
N MET A 1 -22.51 2.74 -15.57
CA MET A 1 -21.08 2.31 -15.52
C MET A 1 -20.50 2.21 -16.93
N LYS A 2 -19.37 2.87 -17.23
CA LYS A 2 -18.71 2.81 -18.56
C LYS A 2 -17.40 2.00 -18.46
N ARG A 3 -17.32 0.89 -19.18
CA ARG A 3 -16.11 0.05 -19.26
C ARG A 3 -14.99 0.76 -20.01
N LYS A 4 -13.77 0.67 -19.50
CA LYS A 4 -12.53 1.22 -20.08
C LYS A 4 -11.42 0.17 -20.01
N ARG A 5 -10.32 0.39 -20.72
CA ARG A 5 -9.10 -0.42 -20.56
C ARG A 5 -8.56 -0.24 -19.13
N ALA A 6 -8.05 -1.32 -18.53
CA ALA A 6 -7.47 -1.30 -17.18
C ALA A 6 -6.42 -0.19 -17.01
N LYS A 7 -5.51 -0.03 -17.98
CA LYS A 7 -4.51 1.06 -18.01
C LYS A 7 -5.12 2.44 -17.79
N LYS A 8 -6.26 2.74 -18.44
CA LYS A 8 -6.92 4.04 -18.32
C LYS A 8 -7.51 4.25 -16.93
N ILE A 9 -8.05 3.19 -16.32
CA ILE A 9 -8.58 3.21 -14.95
C ILE A 9 -7.45 3.40 -13.93
N LEU A 10 -6.32 2.72 -14.13
CA LEU A 10 -5.12 2.90 -13.30
C LEU A 10 -4.54 4.33 -13.42
N GLU A 11 -4.51 4.91 -14.63
CA GLU A 11 -4.06 6.30 -14.84
C GLU A 11 -5.00 7.32 -14.18
N GLU A 12 -6.32 7.10 -14.24
CA GLU A 12 -7.34 7.96 -13.61
C GLU A 12 -7.23 7.87 -12.08
N SER A 13 -7.28 6.67 -11.51
CA SER A 13 -7.15 6.45 -10.06
C SER A 13 -5.82 6.95 -9.50
N TYR A 14 -4.70 6.73 -10.20
CA TYR A 14 -3.40 7.25 -9.77
C TYR A 14 -3.33 8.78 -9.81
N ARG A 15 -4.03 9.44 -10.74
CA ARG A 15 -4.11 10.90 -10.76
C ARG A 15 -4.82 11.42 -9.51
N GLU A 16 -5.97 10.85 -9.17
CA GLU A 16 -6.74 11.23 -7.99
C GLU A 16 -5.98 10.90 -6.69
N TYR A 17 -5.31 9.74 -6.61
CA TYR A 17 -4.45 9.40 -5.47
C TYR A 17 -3.33 10.43 -5.26
N ARG A 18 -2.75 10.96 -6.35
CA ARG A 18 -1.71 11.99 -6.23
C ARG A 18 -2.23 13.32 -5.69
N GLU A 19 -3.50 13.62 -5.92
CA GLU A 19 -4.15 14.84 -5.42
C GLU A 19 -4.53 14.68 -3.94
N ASN A 20 -5.07 13.53 -3.57
CA ASN A 20 -5.36 13.18 -2.18
C ASN A 20 -5.03 11.69 -1.91
N PRO A 21 -3.90 11.36 -1.26
CA PRO A 21 -3.51 9.98 -1.00
C PRO A 21 -4.25 9.36 0.20
N ARG A 22 -4.99 10.15 0.98
CA ARG A 22 -5.69 9.69 2.19
C ARG A 22 -7.05 9.11 1.88
N GLY A 23 -7.53 8.22 2.75
CA GLY A 23 -8.86 7.60 2.64
C GLY A 23 -9.00 6.62 1.48
N TRP A 24 -7.89 6.21 0.86
CA TRP A 24 -7.90 5.16 -0.15
C TRP A 24 -7.90 3.79 0.52
N SER A 25 -8.71 2.88 0.00
CA SER A 25 -8.72 1.48 0.39
C SER A 25 -8.51 0.60 -0.82
N PHE A 26 -7.76 -0.47 -0.62
CA PHE A 26 -7.38 -1.41 -1.67
C PHE A 26 -7.85 -2.80 -1.29
N TRP A 27 -8.57 -3.45 -2.21
CA TRP A 27 -9.05 -4.81 -2.02
C TRP A 27 -8.83 -5.64 -3.28
N VAL A 28 -8.42 -6.90 -3.08
CA VAL A 28 -8.26 -7.88 -4.15
C VAL A 28 -9.10 -9.09 -3.78
N SER A 29 -9.95 -9.53 -4.71
CA SER A 29 -10.74 -10.73 -4.51
C SER A 29 -9.82 -11.96 -4.48
N PRO A 30 -9.79 -12.73 -3.38
CA PRO A 30 -8.88 -13.86 -3.23
C PRO A 30 -9.25 -15.06 -4.11
N GLU A 31 -10.50 -15.15 -4.56
CA GLU A 31 -11.04 -16.32 -5.27
C GLU A 31 -11.28 -16.08 -6.77
N ALA A 32 -11.05 -14.85 -7.25
CA ALA A 32 -11.29 -14.51 -8.65
C ALA A 32 -10.10 -14.89 -9.56
N ASP A 33 -10.38 -15.61 -10.64
CA ASP A 33 -9.45 -15.85 -11.74
C ASP A 33 -10.09 -15.36 -13.07
N PRO A 34 -9.56 -14.31 -13.72
CA PRO A 34 -8.42 -13.47 -13.30
C PRO A 34 -8.76 -12.55 -12.12
N PRO A 35 -7.74 -12.04 -11.38
CA PRO A 35 -7.93 -11.27 -10.16
C PRO A 35 -8.78 -10.02 -10.38
N GLU A 36 -9.65 -9.78 -9.41
CA GLU A 36 -10.50 -8.60 -9.33
C GLU A 36 -9.95 -7.64 -8.27
N VAL A 37 -9.75 -6.39 -8.67
CA VAL A 37 -9.16 -5.34 -7.82
C VAL A 37 -10.11 -4.18 -7.70
N TYR A 38 -10.24 -3.70 -6.48
CA TYR A 38 -11.09 -2.59 -6.10
C TYR A 38 -10.22 -1.52 -5.41
N LEU A 39 -10.23 -0.31 -5.97
CA LEU A 39 -9.66 0.90 -5.34
C LEU A 39 -10.84 1.77 -4.93
N ILE A 40 -10.95 2.07 -3.65
CA ILE A 40 -12.11 2.78 -3.08
C ILE A 40 -11.60 4.08 -2.45
N HIS A 41 -12.26 5.19 -2.73
CA HIS A 41 -11.95 6.49 -2.13
C HIS A 41 -13.25 7.30 -2.03
N GLY A 42 -13.72 7.52 -0.80
CA GLY A 42 -15.03 8.14 -0.55
C GLY A 42 -16.17 7.33 -1.15
N ASP A 43 -17.05 8.00 -1.90
CA ASP A 43 -18.18 7.42 -2.62
C ASP A 43 -17.81 6.85 -4.00
N THR A 44 -16.51 6.75 -4.31
CA THR A 44 -16.03 6.33 -5.63
C THR A 44 -15.28 5.01 -5.53
N ALA A 45 -15.61 4.05 -6.39
CA ALA A 45 -14.85 2.84 -6.58
C ALA A 45 -14.35 2.65 -8.03
N TYR A 46 -13.12 2.17 -8.11
CA TYR A 46 -12.47 1.71 -9.33
C TYR A 46 -12.37 0.20 -9.29
N PHE A 47 -13.05 -0.45 -10.21
CA PHE A 47 -12.93 -1.88 -10.44
C PHE A 47 -12.00 -2.17 -11.59
N LEU A 48 -11.17 -3.19 -11.42
CA LEU A 48 -10.23 -3.69 -12.40
C LEU A 48 -10.32 -5.22 -12.43
N LYS A 49 -10.41 -5.77 -13.63
CA LYS A 49 -10.22 -7.19 -13.90
C LYS A 49 -9.05 -7.32 -14.86
N VAL A 50 -7.93 -7.82 -14.35
CA VAL A 50 -6.64 -7.85 -15.05
C VAL A 50 -6.04 -9.25 -15.04
N ASP A 51 -5.35 -9.62 -16.11
CA ASP A 51 -4.63 -10.89 -16.21
C ASP A 51 -3.61 -11.10 -15.09
N SER A 52 -2.91 -10.04 -14.68
CA SER A 52 -1.96 -10.04 -13.57
C SER A 52 -1.77 -8.64 -13.01
N LEU A 53 -1.50 -8.51 -11.71
CA LEU A 53 -1.09 -7.24 -11.09
C LEU A 53 0.43 -7.03 -11.10
N PHE A 54 1.18 -8.07 -11.43
CA PHE A 54 2.64 -8.09 -11.32
C PHE A 54 3.34 -7.91 -12.67
N THR A 55 2.58 -7.82 -13.77
CA THR A 55 3.14 -7.54 -15.10
C THR A 55 3.20 -6.02 -15.34
N PRO A 56 4.23 -5.50 -16.03
CA PRO A 56 4.36 -4.07 -16.30
C PRO A 56 3.20 -3.47 -17.13
N ASN A 57 2.53 -4.29 -17.92
CA ASN A 57 1.42 -3.89 -18.79
C ASN A 57 0.26 -4.86 -18.61
N PRO A 58 -0.49 -4.77 -17.49
CA PRO A 58 -1.60 -5.66 -17.23
C PRO A 58 -2.69 -5.46 -18.28
N ILE A 59 -3.11 -6.55 -18.90
CA ILE A 59 -4.17 -6.57 -19.89
C ILE A 59 -5.48 -6.81 -19.17
N GLY A 60 -6.42 -5.89 -19.33
CA GLY A 60 -7.69 -6.01 -18.64
C GLY A 60 -8.66 -4.91 -18.94
N VAL A 61 -9.78 -4.98 -18.24
CA VAL A 61 -10.87 -4.02 -18.29
C VAL A 61 -11.13 -3.49 -16.89
N GLY A 62 -11.68 -2.30 -16.82
CA GLY A 62 -12.12 -1.74 -15.56
C GLY A 62 -13.23 -0.74 -15.74
N ALA A 63 -13.73 -0.26 -14.62
CA ALA A 63 -14.77 0.74 -14.57
C ALA A 63 -14.62 1.62 -13.32
N LYS A 64 -15.10 2.85 -13.43
CA LYS A 64 -15.34 3.76 -12.32
C LYS A 64 -16.85 3.82 -12.07
N PHE A 65 -17.26 3.74 -10.82
CA PHE A 65 -18.66 3.87 -10.41
C PHE A 65 -18.76 4.46 -9.01
N ASP A 66 -19.89 5.08 -8.75
CA ASP A 66 -20.22 5.60 -7.43
C ASP A 66 -20.74 4.45 -6.55
N VAL A 67 -20.40 4.48 -5.28
CA VAL A 67 -20.75 3.48 -4.26
C VAL A 67 -21.46 4.19 -3.14
N GLU A 68 -22.61 3.66 -2.73
CA GLU A 68 -23.31 4.17 -1.55
C GLU A 68 -22.53 3.78 -0.29
N GLU A 69 -22.47 4.66 0.71
CA GLU A 69 -21.75 4.42 1.96
C GLU A 69 -22.20 3.11 2.65
N SER A 70 -23.49 2.77 2.55
CA SER A 70 -24.06 1.52 3.06
C SER A 70 -23.57 0.24 2.37
N GLN A 71 -22.93 0.35 1.19
CA GLN A 71 -22.34 -0.77 0.47
C GLN A 71 -20.87 -1.02 0.86
N LEU A 72 -20.26 -0.09 1.61
CA LEU A 72 -18.89 -0.19 2.06
C LEU A 72 -18.84 -0.68 3.53
N PRO A 73 -17.86 -1.52 3.90
CA PRO A 73 -17.57 -1.77 5.30
C PRO A 73 -17.20 -0.45 6.00
N GLU A 74 -17.76 -0.22 7.19
CA GLU A 74 -17.51 1.02 7.96
C GLU A 74 -16.01 1.27 8.26
N ASN A 75 -15.22 0.20 8.36
CA ASN A 75 -13.81 0.26 8.74
C ASN A 75 -12.88 -0.30 7.65
N LEU A 76 -13.00 0.20 6.42
CA LEU A 76 -12.01 -0.14 5.40
C LEU A 76 -10.63 0.43 5.78
N PRO A 77 -9.58 -0.41 5.84
CA PRO A 77 -8.27 0.07 6.24
C PRO A 77 -7.69 1.00 5.17
N GLU A 78 -7.10 2.09 5.64
CA GLU A 78 -6.47 3.08 4.76
C GLU A 78 -5.15 2.53 4.20
N TYR A 79 -5.18 2.26 2.90
CA TYR A 79 -4.06 1.81 2.10
C TYR A 79 -3.34 2.99 1.45
N GLY A 80 -2.02 2.86 1.34
CA GLY A 80 -1.25 3.82 0.56
C GLY A 80 0.22 3.74 0.87
N PHE A 81 1.00 4.55 0.15
CA PHE A 81 2.43 4.64 0.35
C PHE A 81 2.74 5.48 1.59
N ARG A 82 3.66 5.01 2.44
CA ARG A 82 4.14 5.74 3.61
C ARG A 82 5.65 5.85 3.52
N GLN A 83 6.16 7.04 3.80
CA GLN A 83 7.60 7.33 3.70
C GLN A 83 8.24 7.46 5.07
N ILE A 84 9.33 6.73 5.26
CA ILE A 84 10.21 6.82 6.43
C ILE A 84 11.53 7.46 5.97
N SER A 85 11.93 8.53 6.64
CA SER A 85 13.20 9.20 6.34
C SER A 85 14.40 8.34 6.75
N ARG A 86 15.57 8.60 6.16
CA ARG A 86 16.83 7.91 6.51
C ARG A 86 17.17 8.02 8.00
N LYS A 87 16.88 9.16 8.62
CA LYS A 87 17.08 9.37 10.07
C LYS A 87 16.18 8.44 10.88
N GLU A 88 14.90 8.38 10.54
CA GLU A 88 13.95 7.49 11.21
C GLU A 88 14.30 6.02 10.99
N LEU A 89 14.70 5.64 9.76
CA LEU A 89 15.16 4.28 9.47
C LEU A 89 16.34 3.88 10.35
N ARG A 90 17.34 4.76 10.50
CA ARG A 90 18.48 4.49 11.41
C ARG A 90 18.01 4.26 12.84
N GLY A 91 17.06 5.06 13.32
CA GLY A 91 16.44 4.87 14.64
C GLY A 91 15.73 3.53 14.83
N LEU A 92 15.27 2.88 13.75
CA LEU A 92 14.68 1.53 13.87
C LEU A 92 15.72 0.47 14.26
N PHE A 93 16.99 0.66 13.85
CA PHE A 93 18.11 -0.23 14.13
C PHE A 93 18.94 0.21 15.34
N GLU A 94 18.60 1.33 15.98
CA GLU A 94 19.30 1.82 17.17
C GLU A 94 19.21 0.79 18.30
N ASP A 95 20.34 0.57 18.99
CA ASP A 95 20.51 -0.42 20.06
C ASP A 95 20.29 -1.89 19.66
N LEU A 96 20.22 -2.19 18.36
CA LEU A 96 20.18 -3.58 17.86
C LEU A 96 21.58 -4.02 17.40
N PRO A 97 21.92 -5.31 17.56
CA PRO A 97 23.19 -5.82 17.09
C PRO A 97 23.32 -5.63 15.58
N SER A 98 24.48 -5.19 15.14
CA SER A 98 24.84 -5.17 13.72
C SER A 98 24.96 -6.60 13.18
N LEU A 99 24.87 -6.76 11.86
CA LEU A 99 25.00 -8.07 11.22
C LEU A 99 26.32 -8.80 11.57
N SER A 100 27.39 -8.07 11.88
CA SER A 100 28.67 -8.62 12.32
C SER A 100 28.72 -9.04 13.79
N GLU A 101 27.82 -8.52 14.62
CA GLU A 101 27.71 -8.86 16.04
C GLU A 101 26.74 -10.02 16.29
N ILE A 102 25.92 -10.38 15.29
CA ILE A 102 24.99 -11.50 15.40
C ILE A 102 25.74 -12.82 15.26
N GLU A 103 25.72 -13.62 16.32
CA GLU A 103 26.48 -14.87 16.39
C GLU A 103 25.65 -16.10 15.99
N SER A 104 24.33 -15.95 15.92
CA SER A 104 23.43 -17.06 15.64
C SER A 104 22.24 -16.71 14.76
N ARG A 105 21.71 -17.72 14.06
CA ARG A 105 20.47 -17.58 13.29
C ARG A 105 19.29 -17.16 14.16
N ARG A 106 19.22 -17.65 15.40
CA ARG A 106 18.14 -17.32 16.33
C ARG A 106 18.15 -15.83 16.67
N GLU A 107 19.31 -15.30 17.01
CA GLU A 107 19.50 -13.89 17.30
C GLU A 107 19.18 -12.99 16.10
N PHE A 108 19.55 -13.44 14.88
CA PHE A 108 19.13 -12.78 13.65
C PHE A 108 17.60 -12.71 13.52
N GLU A 109 16.91 -13.83 13.73
CA GLU A 109 15.44 -13.91 13.63
C GLU A 109 14.76 -13.03 14.69
N GLU A 110 15.28 -12.99 15.91
CA GLU A 110 14.80 -12.13 16.99
C GLU A 110 15.00 -10.63 16.65
N THR A 111 16.17 -10.27 16.15
CA THR A 111 16.50 -8.90 15.71
C THR A 111 15.59 -8.47 14.55
N ALA A 112 15.40 -9.32 13.54
CA ALA A 112 14.54 -9.04 12.39
C ALA A 112 13.08 -8.84 12.81
N LYS A 113 12.57 -9.65 13.75
CA LYS A 113 11.22 -9.48 14.31
C LYS A 113 11.07 -8.14 15.03
N GLU A 114 12.07 -7.74 15.81
CA GLU A 114 12.04 -6.47 16.53
C GLU A 114 12.07 -5.26 15.57
N VAL A 115 12.93 -5.30 14.54
CA VAL A 115 12.91 -4.28 13.47
C VAL A 115 11.56 -4.23 12.77
N GLY A 116 10.97 -5.39 12.45
CA GLY A 116 9.64 -5.49 11.84
C GLY A 116 8.57 -4.82 12.71
N ARG A 117 8.55 -5.12 14.01
CA ARG A 117 7.63 -4.54 15.00
C ARG A 117 7.80 -3.02 15.12
N ARG A 118 9.04 -2.53 15.19
CA ARG A 118 9.35 -1.09 15.24
C ARG A 118 8.90 -0.39 13.95
N THR A 119 9.12 -1.02 12.81
CA THR A 119 8.70 -0.52 11.49
C THR A 119 7.17 -0.42 11.42
N GLU A 120 6.45 -1.47 11.82
CA GLU A 120 4.98 -1.46 11.82
C GLU A 120 4.43 -0.35 12.73
N LYS A 121 4.96 -0.21 13.95
CA LYS A 121 4.60 0.89 14.86
C LYS A 121 4.85 2.24 14.21
N LYS A 122 6.00 2.42 13.54
CA LYS A 122 6.33 3.69 12.89
C LYS A 122 5.42 4.00 11.72
N LEU A 123 5.03 3.00 10.94
CA LEU A 123 4.12 3.16 9.81
C LEU A 123 2.69 3.47 10.24
N LYS A 124 2.27 3.03 11.43
CA LYS A 124 1.00 3.45 12.07
C LYS A 124 0.97 4.92 12.43
N GLU A 125 2.10 5.55 12.70
CA GLU A 125 2.16 7.00 12.98
C GLU A 125 2.16 7.86 11.71
N LYS A 126 2.20 7.23 10.53
CA LYS A 126 2.36 7.91 9.23
C LYS A 126 1.07 7.85 8.45
N GLU A 127 0.71 8.97 7.86
CA GLU A 127 -0.37 9.04 6.87
C GLU A 127 0.14 8.64 5.48
N PRO A 128 -0.74 8.17 4.59
CA PRO A 128 -0.42 7.96 3.18
C PRO A 128 0.13 9.21 2.50
N THR A 129 1.02 9.00 1.54
CA THR A 129 1.66 10.04 0.75
C THR A 129 1.90 9.58 -0.69
N VAL A 130 2.36 10.49 -1.53
CA VAL A 130 2.84 10.17 -2.88
C VAL A 130 4.35 9.91 -2.79
N PRO A 131 4.84 8.76 -3.28
CA PRO A 131 6.27 8.49 -3.32
C PRO A 131 6.99 9.54 -4.17
N SER A 132 7.89 10.30 -3.57
CA SER A 132 8.77 11.23 -4.28
C SER A 132 10.00 10.49 -4.81
N GLN A 133 10.14 10.35 -6.13
CA GLN A 133 11.35 9.76 -6.74
C GLN A 133 12.60 10.65 -6.55
N GLU A 134 12.43 11.94 -6.27
CA GLU A 134 13.53 12.90 -6.12
C GLU A 134 14.27 12.78 -4.79
N LYS A 135 13.63 12.20 -3.76
CA LYS A 135 14.18 12.12 -2.41
C LYS A 135 14.79 10.74 -2.19
N ARG A 136 16.07 10.59 -2.58
CA ARG A 136 16.90 9.40 -2.27
C ARG A 136 17.09 9.12 -0.77
N GLU A 137 16.51 9.96 0.10
CA GLU A 137 16.65 9.91 1.55
C GLU A 137 15.45 9.27 2.27
N THR A 138 14.47 8.70 1.53
CA THR A 138 13.30 8.06 2.13
C THR A 138 13.13 6.63 1.64
N ALA A 139 12.82 5.70 2.54
CA ALA A 139 12.24 4.41 2.16
C ALA A 139 10.72 4.55 2.05
N THR A 140 10.15 3.88 1.05
CA THR A 140 8.71 3.88 0.80
C THR A 140 8.16 2.51 1.10
N PHE A 141 7.10 2.45 1.91
CA PHE A 141 6.39 1.24 2.28
C PHE A 141 4.97 1.32 1.72
N LEU A 142 4.42 0.18 1.31
CA LEU A 142 3.05 0.06 0.81
C LEU A 142 2.28 -0.89 1.73
N GLY A 143 1.08 -0.50 2.11
CA GLY A 143 0.17 -1.38 2.84
C GLY A 143 -0.96 -0.61 3.51
N PRO A 144 -1.88 -1.35 4.16
CA PRO A 144 -2.60 -0.82 5.29
C PRO A 144 -1.67 -0.96 6.50
N HIS A 145 -1.37 0.15 7.16
CA HIS A 145 -0.60 0.05 8.41
C HIS A 145 -1.49 0.23 9.63
N HIS A 146 -2.74 0.63 9.44
CA HIS A 146 -3.79 0.64 10.45
C HIS A 146 -4.69 -0.58 10.21
N ARG A 147 -5.09 -1.26 11.28
CA ARG A 147 -6.25 -2.17 11.21
C ARG A 147 -7.49 -1.31 11.35
N GLY A 148 -8.46 -1.49 10.45
CA GLY A 148 -9.84 -1.09 10.72
C GLY A 148 -10.45 -1.95 11.82
#